data_AF-A0A495K3K5-F1
#
_entry.id   AF-A0A495K3K5-F1
#
_cell.length_a   1.000
_cell.length_b   1.000
_cell.length_c   1.000
_cell.angle_alpha   90.00
_cell.angle_beta   90.00
_cell.angle_gamma   90.00
#
_symmetry.space_group_name_H-M   'P 1'
#
loop_
_entity.id
_entity.type
_entity.pdbx_description
1 polymer ?
#
loop_
_entity_poly.entity_id
_entity_poly.type
_entity_poly.pdbx_seq_one_letter_code
_entity_poly.pdbx_strand_id
1 'polypeptide(L)'
;MLTTPGEQVERLLRDAWPAIDPDMIGRSVERYRVVAQRLFALQSAIEATTAEVAAAMDGRTGSALAAKATALADHAATAAHLVGAESDLAARFSDLVVLTHERLTVAAAMADRDLQAAQVVDVTTGDITAAMGAEHAAATVLAAVAGDFESGSRELADTAAAHAAEQRDSEHGQTTGNAAGAPMMPGALMGAGSAMAAAAGKMRGGDLPSATDVSAADVSMLQTRAAHLSSMQPPEVAPWIRIAVGLGQDHDGRRVVVVGTSEPGGYLRPGTVPEPNEVVVGDGRSPELVIVDYLAARDLVPLAVCAATPPTPEVRSQLTDAGVTTSSGDEGTGQGDGQ
;
A
#
# COMPACT_ATOMS: atom_id res chain seq x y z
N MET A 1 18.70 18.87 26.98
CA MET A 1 18.00 17.72 27.59
C MET A 1 17.94 16.66 26.52
N LEU A 2 18.60 15.52 26.72
CA LEU A 2 18.56 14.39 25.79
C LEU A 2 17.21 13.71 25.98
N THR A 3 16.38 13.67 24.94
CA THR A 3 15.16 12.86 24.89
C THR A 3 15.54 11.40 25.06
N THR A 4 14.81 10.68 25.91
CA THR A 4 15.03 9.25 26.08
C THR A 4 14.54 8.48 24.84
N PRO A 5 15.09 7.27 24.55
CA PRO A 5 14.61 6.43 23.44
C PRO A 5 13.09 6.25 23.40
N GLY A 6 12.47 5.99 24.56
CA GLY A 6 11.02 5.83 24.65
C GLY A 6 10.24 7.09 24.29
N GLU A 7 10.68 8.27 24.75
CA GLU A 7 10.04 9.57 24.39
C GLU A 7 10.17 9.86 22.89
N GLN A 8 11.27 9.45 22.27
CA GLN A 8 11.51 9.62 20.84
C GLN A 8 10.56 8.75 20.01
N VAL A 9 10.41 7.48 20.36
CA VAL A 9 9.49 6.56 19.68
C VAL A 9 8.04 7.01 19.88
N GLU A 10 7.67 7.44 21.09
CA GLU A 10 6.32 7.92 21.37
C GLU A 10 5.96 9.16 20.54
N ARG A 11 6.93 10.07 20.33
CA ARG A 11 6.75 11.24 19.45
C ARG A 11 6.49 10.81 18.00
N LEU A 12 7.31 9.91 17.46
CA LEU A 12 7.15 9.42 16.09
C LEU A 12 5.84 8.65 15.90
N LEU A 13 5.48 7.83 16.89
CA LEU A 13 4.21 7.12 16.92
C LEU A 13 3.03 8.08 16.88
N ARG A 14 3.07 9.17 17.66
CA ARG A 14 1.97 10.15 17.71
C ARG A 14 1.67 10.77 16.34
N ASP A 15 2.70 11.01 15.54
CA ASP A 15 2.57 11.58 14.20
C ASP A 15 2.07 10.55 13.18
N ALA A 16 2.42 9.27 13.36
CA ALA A 16 2.06 8.17 12.47
C ALA A 16 0.72 7.48 12.82
N TRP A 17 0.22 7.63 14.05
CA TRP A 17 -0.92 6.87 14.57
C TRP A 17 -2.26 7.39 14.02
N PRO A 18 -3.06 6.54 13.34
CA PRO A 18 -4.41 6.91 12.96
C PRO A 18 -5.25 7.22 14.20
N ALA A 19 -5.73 8.46 14.33
CA ALA A 19 -6.57 8.91 15.46
C ALA A 19 -8.00 8.36 15.44
N ILE A 20 -8.29 7.46 14.51
CA ILE A 20 -9.61 6.89 14.27
C ILE A 20 -9.82 5.72 15.22
N ASP A 21 -10.97 5.68 15.88
CA ASP A 21 -11.37 4.58 16.76
C ASP A 21 -12.07 3.47 15.96
N PRO A 22 -11.41 2.31 15.74
CA PRO A 22 -11.99 1.20 14.99
C PRO A 22 -13.22 0.59 15.69
N ASP A 23 -13.32 0.64 17.03
CA ASP A 23 -14.49 0.11 17.75
C ASP A 23 -15.74 0.96 17.52
N MET A 24 -15.58 2.27 17.34
CA MET A 24 -16.67 3.17 16.95
C MET A 24 -17.16 2.88 15.53
N ILE A 25 -16.25 2.58 14.60
CA ILE A 25 -16.62 2.18 13.24
C ILE A 25 -17.31 0.82 13.26
N GLY A 26 -16.76 -0.17 13.96
CA GLY A 26 -17.35 -1.50 14.10
C GLY A 26 -18.76 -1.48 14.68
N ARG A 27 -19.03 -0.62 15.69
CA ARG A 27 -20.40 -0.41 16.21
C ARG A 27 -21.35 0.20 15.18
N SER A 28 -20.84 1.05 14.29
CA SER A 28 -21.64 1.67 13.21
C SER A 28 -21.96 0.66 12.11
N VAL A 29 -20.98 -0.17 11.73
CA VAL A 29 -21.14 -1.31 10.81
C VAL A 29 -22.26 -2.24 11.30
N GLU A 30 -22.25 -2.63 12.57
CA GLU A 30 -23.29 -3.52 13.11
C GLU A 30 -24.70 -2.89 13.03
N ARG A 31 -24.81 -1.58 13.27
CA ARG A 31 -26.08 -0.86 13.10
C ARG A 31 -26.55 -0.86 11.65
N TYR A 32 -25.65 -0.66 10.68
CA TYR A 32 -26.00 -0.72 9.27
C TYR A 32 -26.44 -2.13 8.85
N ARG A 33 -25.77 -3.18 9.33
CA ARG A 33 -26.19 -4.57 9.10
C ARG A 33 -27.60 -4.85 9.62
N VAL A 34 -27.93 -4.38 10.83
CA VAL A 34 -29.30 -4.50 11.38
C VAL A 34 -30.31 -3.75 10.52
N VAL A 35 -29.97 -2.57 9.99
CA VAL A 35 -30.85 -1.82 9.08
C VAL A 35 -31.07 -2.58 7.77
N ALA A 36 -30.01 -3.10 7.13
CA ALA A 36 -30.11 -3.89 5.92
C ALA A 36 -30.97 -5.15 6.12
N GLN A 37 -30.78 -5.87 7.23
CA GLN A 37 -31.60 -7.03 7.59
C GLN A 37 -33.09 -6.66 7.76
N ARG A 38 -33.38 -5.52 8.39
CA ARG A 38 -34.76 -5.03 8.54
C ARG A 38 -35.39 -4.65 7.20
N LEU A 39 -34.63 -4.11 6.26
CA LEU A 39 -35.11 -3.78 4.92
C LEU A 39 -35.41 -5.04 4.10
N PHE A 40 -34.57 -6.09 4.17
CA PHE A 40 -34.89 -7.40 3.57
C PHE A 40 -36.09 -8.09 4.21
N ALA A 41 -36.25 -7.97 5.53
CA ALA A 41 -37.44 -8.46 6.22
C ALA A 41 -38.70 -7.71 5.77
N LEU A 42 -38.60 -6.39 5.57
CA LEU A 42 -39.70 -5.57 5.05
C LEU A 42 -40.07 -5.96 3.61
N GLN A 43 -39.08 -6.17 2.74
CA GLN A 43 -39.30 -6.67 1.37
C GLN A 43 -40.10 -7.98 1.40
N SER A 44 -39.61 -8.98 2.15
CA SER A 44 -40.27 -10.29 2.29
C SER A 44 -41.71 -10.16 2.79
N ALA A 45 -41.94 -9.25 3.75
CA ALA A 45 -43.27 -9.01 4.30
C ALA A 45 -44.20 -8.35 3.27
N ILE A 46 -43.71 -7.41 2.46
CA ILE A 46 -44.47 -6.78 1.38
C ILE A 46 -44.85 -7.83 0.35
N GLU A 47 -43.91 -8.65 -0.11
CA GLU A 47 -44.14 -9.70 -1.11
C GLU A 47 -45.19 -10.71 -0.63
N ALA A 48 -45.07 -11.21 0.60
CA ALA A 48 -46.03 -12.14 1.19
C ALA A 48 -47.44 -11.53 1.28
N THR A 49 -47.55 -10.31 1.84
CA THR A 49 -48.84 -9.61 1.97
C THR A 49 -49.46 -9.34 0.59
N THR A 50 -48.64 -9.01 -0.40
CA THR A 50 -49.09 -8.74 -1.77
C THR A 50 -49.66 -9.99 -2.42
N ALA A 51 -49.02 -11.15 -2.22
CA ALA A 51 -49.51 -12.42 -2.74
C ALA A 51 -50.87 -12.81 -2.12
N GLU A 52 -51.05 -12.59 -0.81
CA GLU A 52 -52.32 -12.84 -0.13
C GLU A 52 -53.44 -11.92 -0.65
N VAL A 53 -53.16 -10.63 -0.83
CA VAL A 53 -54.14 -9.68 -1.34
C VAL A 53 -54.47 -9.95 -2.81
N ALA A 54 -53.49 -10.30 -3.63
CA ALA A 54 -53.71 -10.68 -5.03
C ALA A 54 -54.58 -11.94 -5.16
N ALA A 55 -54.42 -12.91 -4.24
CA ALA A 55 -55.28 -14.10 -4.19
C ALA A 55 -56.72 -13.80 -3.75
N ALA A 56 -56.92 -12.73 -2.96
CA ALA A 56 -58.24 -12.33 -2.46
C ALA A 56 -58.98 -11.32 -3.37
N MET A 57 -58.25 -10.58 -4.23
CA MET A 57 -58.80 -9.51 -5.07
C MET A 57 -58.59 -9.79 -6.56
N ASP A 58 -59.65 -10.21 -7.24
CA ASP A 58 -59.64 -10.38 -8.70
C ASP A 58 -59.77 -9.04 -9.46
N GLY A 59 -59.14 -8.98 -10.64
CA GLY A 59 -59.33 -7.91 -11.62
C GLY A 59 -58.31 -6.77 -11.56
N ARG A 60 -58.64 -5.65 -12.23
CA ARG A 60 -57.71 -4.53 -12.49
C ARG A 60 -57.17 -3.85 -11.23
N THR A 61 -57.97 -3.78 -10.17
CA THR A 61 -57.56 -3.14 -8.90
C THR A 61 -56.51 -3.99 -8.16
N GLY A 62 -56.69 -5.32 -8.11
CA GLY A 62 -55.71 -6.23 -7.51
C GLY A 62 -54.37 -6.20 -8.26
N SER A 63 -54.41 -6.19 -9.60
CA SER A 63 -53.21 -6.06 -10.44
C SER A 63 -52.47 -4.73 -10.23
N ALA A 64 -53.18 -3.61 -10.14
CA ALA A 64 -52.56 -2.30 -9.90
C ALA A 64 -51.91 -2.20 -8.51
N LEU A 65 -52.55 -2.77 -7.48
CA LEU A 65 -52.00 -2.84 -6.13
C LEU A 65 -50.75 -3.73 -6.10
N ALA A 66 -50.80 -4.90 -6.73
CA ALA A 66 -49.66 -5.81 -6.82
C ALA A 66 -48.45 -5.14 -7.49
N ALA A 67 -48.64 -4.43 -8.60
CA ALA A 67 -47.57 -3.71 -9.28
C ALA A 67 -46.91 -2.63 -8.38
N LYS A 68 -47.71 -1.91 -7.59
CA LYS A 68 -47.17 -0.91 -6.65
C LYS A 68 -46.43 -1.55 -5.48
N ALA A 69 -46.92 -2.67 -4.98
CA ALA A 69 -46.28 -3.36 -3.88
C ALA A 69 -44.98 -4.06 -4.30
N THR A 70 -44.92 -4.64 -5.50
CA THR A 70 -43.66 -5.12 -6.10
C THR A 70 -42.65 -3.99 -6.22
N ALA A 71 -43.05 -2.84 -6.76
CA ALA A 71 -42.15 -1.69 -6.84
C ALA A 71 -41.64 -1.26 -5.45
N LEU A 72 -42.50 -1.27 -4.41
CA LEU A 72 -42.07 -0.94 -3.04
C LEU A 72 -41.09 -1.99 -2.48
N ALA A 73 -41.31 -3.27 -2.76
CA ALA A 73 -40.41 -4.35 -2.38
C ALA A 73 -39.03 -4.19 -3.06
N ASP A 74 -39.00 -3.86 -4.35
CA ASP A 74 -37.76 -3.60 -5.10
C ASP A 74 -36.98 -2.39 -4.53
N HIS A 75 -37.69 -1.32 -4.14
CA HIS A 75 -37.04 -0.18 -3.47
C HIS A 75 -36.46 -0.57 -2.11
N ALA A 76 -37.16 -1.40 -1.33
CA ALA A 76 -36.65 -1.90 -0.04
C ALA A 76 -35.40 -2.78 -0.23
N ALA A 77 -35.40 -3.65 -1.25
CA ALA A 77 -34.25 -4.47 -1.61
C ALA A 77 -33.05 -3.61 -2.02
N THR A 78 -33.28 -2.62 -2.89
CA THR A 78 -32.24 -1.68 -3.35
C THR A 78 -31.63 -0.91 -2.18
N ALA A 79 -32.48 -0.39 -1.27
CA ALA A 79 -32.01 0.28 -0.06
C ALA A 79 -31.21 -0.65 0.84
N ALA A 80 -31.61 -1.92 0.98
CA ALA A 80 -30.87 -2.91 1.76
C ALA A 80 -29.47 -3.17 1.18
N HIS A 81 -29.36 -3.28 -0.15
CA HIS A 81 -28.09 -3.45 -0.84
C HIS A 81 -27.16 -2.24 -0.68
N LEU A 82 -27.67 -1.01 -0.81
CA LEU A 82 -26.89 0.21 -0.61
C LEU A 82 -26.35 0.31 0.82
N VAL A 83 -27.20 0.07 1.82
CA VAL A 83 -26.79 0.06 3.23
C VAL A 83 -25.77 -1.06 3.51
N GLY A 84 -25.94 -2.22 2.87
CA GLY A 84 -24.98 -3.33 2.95
C GLY A 84 -23.61 -2.97 2.38
N ALA A 85 -23.56 -2.37 1.19
CA ALA A 85 -22.32 -1.95 0.55
C ALA A 85 -21.55 -0.91 1.38
N GLU A 86 -22.26 0.10 1.92
CA GLU A 86 -21.67 1.09 2.83
C GLU A 86 -21.14 0.44 4.12
N SER A 87 -21.89 -0.52 4.66
CA SER A 87 -21.46 -1.30 5.83
C SER A 87 -20.19 -2.09 5.57
N ASP A 88 -20.05 -2.70 4.39
CA ASP A 88 -18.88 -3.50 4.03
C ASP A 88 -17.65 -2.62 3.80
N LEU A 89 -17.83 -1.44 3.22
CA LEU A 89 -16.75 -0.45 3.08
C LEU A 89 -16.27 0.03 4.45
N ALA A 90 -17.19 0.40 5.33
CA ALA A 90 -16.86 0.82 6.69
C ALA A 90 -16.16 -0.31 7.47
N ALA A 91 -16.54 -1.58 7.26
CA ALA A 91 -15.86 -2.73 7.87
C ALA A 91 -14.42 -2.85 7.38
N ARG A 92 -14.18 -2.78 6.05
CA ARG A 92 -12.83 -2.84 5.48
C ARG A 92 -11.94 -1.69 5.97
N PHE A 93 -12.51 -0.49 6.09
CA PHE A 93 -11.78 0.64 6.63
C PHE A 93 -11.42 0.45 8.11
N SER A 94 -12.32 -0.12 8.91
CA SER A 94 -12.04 -0.51 10.30
C SER A 94 -10.90 -1.53 10.39
N ASP A 95 -10.92 -2.57 9.55
CA ASP A 95 -9.88 -3.60 9.51
C ASP A 95 -8.51 -3.00 9.14
N LEU A 96 -8.49 -2.05 8.19
CA LEU A 96 -7.29 -1.33 7.80
C LEU A 96 -6.70 -0.51 8.97
N VAL A 97 -7.55 0.18 9.75
CA VAL A 97 -7.11 0.92 10.95
C VAL A 97 -6.51 -0.03 11.98
N VAL A 98 -7.17 -1.15 12.28
CA VAL A 98 -6.68 -2.16 13.24
C VAL A 98 -5.32 -2.72 12.81
N LEU A 99 -5.21 -3.14 11.55
CA LEU A 99 -3.96 -3.66 10.99
C LEU A 99 -2.83 -2.62 11.08
N THR A 100 -3.15 -1.35 10.85
CA THR A 100 -2.17 -0.25 10.96
C THR A 100 -1.73 -0.05 12.40
N HIS A 101 -2.65 -0.06 13.37
CA HIS A 101 -2.32 0.00 14.80
C HIS A 101 -1.41 -1.16 15.23
N GLU A 102 -1.71 -2.38 14.78
CA GLU A 102 -0.87 -3.56 15.05
C GLU A 102 0.54 -3.40 14.46
N ARG A 103 0.65 -2.98 13.18
CA ARG A 103 1.93 -2.76 12.51
C ARG A 103 2.76 -1.64 13.16
N LEU A 104 2.13 -0.51 13.51
CA LEU A 104 2.80 0.59 14.20
C LEU A 104 3.27 0.19 15.59
N THR A 105 2.50 -0.64 16.32
CA THR A 105 2.90 -1.15 17.63
C THR A 105 4.16 -2.00 17.53
N VAL A 106 4.23 -2.91 16.55
CA VAL A 106 5.41 -3.74 16.31
C VAL A 106 6.60 -2.89 15.87
N ALA A 107 6.40 -1.98 14.92
CA ALA A 107 7.43 -1.07 14.43
C ALA A 107 8.01 -0.20 15.56
N ALA A 108 7.17 0.31 16.45
CA ALA A 108 7.61 1.07 17.61
C ALA A 108 8.40 0.25 18.61
N ALA A 109 8.00 -1.00 18.88
CA ALA A 109 8.76 -1.89 19.76
C ALA A 109 10.16 -2.21 19.17
N MET A 110 10.25 -2.37 17.85
CA MET A 110 11.53 -2.54 17.16
C MET A 110 12.38 -1.27 17.24
N ALA A 111 11.78 -0.11 16.97
CA ALA A 111 12.45 1.19 17.08
C ALA A 111 12.98 1.47 18.49
N ASP A 112 12.21 1.17 19.54
CA ASP A 112 12.62 1.36 20.93
C ASP A 112 13.81 0.45 21.28
N ARG A 113 13.75 -0.83 20.89
CA ARG A 113 14.86 -1.77 21.05
C ARG A 113 16.13 -1.27 20.36
N ASP A 114 16.01 -0.82 19.11
CA ASP A 114 17.17 -0.44 18.30
C ASP A 114 17.78 0.88 18.81
N LEU A 115 16.95 1.83 19.25
CA LEU A 115 17.40 3.07 19.92
C LEU A 115 18.06 2.79 21.27
N GLN A 116 17.53 1.86 22.07
CA GLN A 116 18.18 1.45 23.33
C GLN A 116 19.54 0.79 23.09
N ALA A 117 19.63 -0.10 22.09
CA ALA A 117 20.90 -0.72 21.71
C ALA A 117 21.92 0.33 21.24
N ALA A 118 21.49 1.29 20.42
CA ALA A 118 22.33 2.38 19.98
C ALA A 118 22.77 3.32 21.11
N GLN A 119 21.89 3.57 22.10
CA GLN A 119 22.23 4.35 23.28
C GLN A 119 23.32 3.67 24.13
N VAL A 120 23.32 2.33 24.23
CA VAL A 120 24.40 1.61 24.91
C VAL A 120 25.74 1.81 24.20
N VAL A 121 25.74 1.79 22.86
CA VAL A 121 26.95 2.05 22.06
C VAL A 121 27.45 3.48 22.27
N ASP A 122 26.56 4.47 22.21
CA ASP A 122 26.89 5.88 22.47
C ASP A 122 27.51 6.08 23.86
N VAL A 123 26.88 5.53 24.91
CA VAL A 123 27.39 5.65 26.29
C VAL A 123 28.75 4.95 26.47
N THR A 124 28.99 3.84 25.79
CA THR A 124 30.22 3.04 25.97
C THR A 124 31.39 3.50 25.12
N THR A 125 31.13 4.07 23.94
CA THR A 125 32.16 4.44 22.96
C THR A 125 32.26 5.94 22.71
N GLY A 126 31.23 6.71 23.05
CA GLY A 126 31.08 8.12 22.69
C GLY A 126 30.70 8.35 21.22
N ASP A 127 30.36 7.29 20.49
CA ASP A 127 29.98 7.35 19.09
C ASP A 127 28.46 7.51 18.93
N ILE A 128 28.05 8.73 18.55
CA ILE A 128 26.64 9.11 18.34
C ILE A 128 26.07 8.59 17.02
N THR A 129 26.89 8.05 16.10
CA THR A 129 26.43 7.65 14.77
C THR A 129 25.42 6.51 14.81
N ALA A 130 25.60 5.56 15.74
CA ALA A 130 24.64 4.49 15.97
C ALA A 130 23.27 5.01 16.40
N ALA A 131 23.25 6.02 17.29
CA ALA A 131 22.01 6.62 17.79
C ALA A 131 21.26 7.36 16.68
N MET A 132 21.97 8.16 15.87
CA MET A 132 21.36 8.84 14.72
C MET A 132 20.85 7.86 13.66
N GLY A 133 21.58 6.77 13.41
CA GLY A 133 21.16 5.72 12.47
C GLY A 133 19.88 5.02 12.92
N ALA A 134 19.81 4.65 14.20
CA ALA A 134 18.61 4.04 14.79
C ALA A 134 17.41 5.00 14.78
N GLU A 135 17.62 6.28 15.04
CA GLU A 135 16.56 7.30 14.96
C GLU A 135 16.02 7.46 13.54
N HIS A 136 16.89 7.52 12.54
CA HIS A 136 16.49 7.63 11.14
C HIS A 136 15.73 6.38 10.67
N ALA A 137 16.19 5.18 11.07
CA ALA A 137 15.52 3.93 10.75
C ALA A 137 14.12 3.87 11.39
N ALA A 138 14.00 4.23 12.67
CA ALA A 138 12.73 4.30 13.39
C ALA A 138 11.73 5.24 12.68
N ALA A 139 12.17 6.45 12.33
CA ALA A 139 11.34 7.42 11.62
C ALA A 139 10.88 6.90 10.25
N THR A 140 11.78 6.25 9.51
CA THR A 140 11.49 5.71 8.17
C THR A 140 10.46 4.58 8.22
N VAL A 141 10.62 3.63 9.15
CA VAL A 141 9.69 2.49 9.27
C VAL A 141 8.29 2.96 9.70
N LEU A 142 8.21 3.84 10.71
CA LEU A 142 6.92 4.37 11.15
C LEU A 142 6.22 5.19 10.06
N ALA A 143 6.98 5.99 9.31
CA ALA A 143 6.45 6.74 8.16
C ALA A 143 5.98 5.81 7.02
N ALA A 144 6.69 4.72 6.75
CA ALA A 144 6.28 3.74 5.74
C ALA A 144 4.94 3.08 6.10
N VAL A 145 4.77 2.66 7.36
CA VAL A 145 3.50 2.08 7.83
C VAL A 145 2.35 3.10 7.76
N ALA A 146 2.61 4.37 8.08
CA ALA A 146 1.62 5.43 7.89
C ALA A 146 1.28 5.66 6.41
N GLY A 147 2.28 5.60 5.53
CA GLY A 147 2.09 5.70 4.07
C GLY A 147 1.27 4.55 3.48
N ASP A 148 1.44 3.33 3.99
CA ASP A 148 0.60 2.17 3.64
C ASP A 148 -0.87 2.42 4.02
N PHE A 149 -1.11 2.97 5.20
CA PHE A 149 -2.45 3.33 5.65
C PHE A 149 -3.10 4.39 4.74
N GLU A 150 -2.37 5.45 4.38
CA GLU A 150 -2.86 6.46 3.45
C GLU A 150 -3.17 5.89 2.06
N SER A 151 -2.32 4.99 1.57
CA SER A 151 -2.49 4.32 0.28
C SER A 151 -3.70 3.40 0.28
N GLY A 152 -3.84 2.54 1.30
CA GLY A 152 -4.99 1.66 1.45
C GLY A 152 -6.31 2.42 1.66
N SER A 153 -6.27 3.55 2.38
CA SER A 153 -7.44 4.42 2.55
C SER A 153 -7.87 5.05 1.22
N ARG A 154 -6.92 5.41 0.36
CA ARG A 154 -7.22 5.98 -0.97
C ARG A 154 -7.81 4.92 -1.90
N GLU A 155 -7.25 3.71 -1.91
CA GLU A 155 -7.77 2.58 -2.68
C GLU A 155 -9.21 2.24 -2.30
N LEU A 156 -9.53 2.24 -0.99
CA LEU A 156 -10.89 2.05 -0.50
C LEU A 156 -11.84 3.16 -0.99
N ALA A 157 -11.40 4.41 -0.97
CA ALA A 157 -12.19 5.55 -1.45
C ALA A 157 -12.44 5.47 -2.96
N ASP A 158 -11.43 5.08 -3.74
CA ASP A 158 -11.54 4.92 -5.20
C ASP A 158 -12.49 3.77 -5.55
N THR A 159 -12.43 2.66 -4.81
CA THR A 159 -13.37 1.54 -4.94
C THR A 159 -14.81 1.98 -4.63
N ALA A 160 -15.00 2.80 -3.60
CA ALA A 160 -16.30 3.40 -3.27
C ALA A 160 -16.84 4.25 -4.42
N ALA A 161 -16.00 5.11 -4.98
CA ALA A 161 -16.36 6.00 -6.06
C ALA A 161 -16.72 5.23 -7.34
N ALA A 162 -16.00 4.15 -7.64
CA ALA A 162 -16.29 3.26 -8.77
C ALA A 162 -17.68 2.59 -8.61
N HIS A 163 -17.96 2.02 -7.45
CA HIS A 163 -19.28 1.43 -7.18
C HIS A 163 -20.42 2.45 -7.24
N ALA A 164 -20.21 3.67 -6.71
CA ALA A 164 -21.21 4.74 -6.82
C ALA A 164 -21.47 5.17 -8.27
N ALA A 165 -20.48 5.09 -9.16
CA ALA A 165 -20.63 5.39 -10.57
C ALA A 165 -21.41 4.30 -11.33
N GLU A 166 -21.09 3.02 -11.09
CA GLU A 166 -21.82 1.87 -11.66
C GLU A 166 -23.31 1.87 -11.31
N GLN A 167 -23.63 2.27 -10.07
CA GLN A 167 -25.01 2.37 -9.60
C GLN A 167 -25.81 3.45 -10.35
N ARG A 168 -25.18 4.61 -10.63
CA ARG A 168 -25.82 5.74 -11.32
C ARG A 168 -26.11 5.45 -12.79
N ASP A 169 -25.21 4.75 -13.46
CA ASP A 169 -25.39 4.36 -14.87
C ASP A 169 -26.51 3.31 -15.02
N SER A 170 -26.68 2.46 -14.01
CA SER A 170 -27.77 1.47 -13.95
C SER A 170 -29.14 2.13 -13.73
N GLU A 171 -29.23 3.19 -12.93
CA GLU A 171 -30.49 3.94 -12.69
C GLU A 171 -30.95 4.77 -13.91
N HIS A 172 -30.02 5.26 -14.75
CA HIS A 172 -30.36 6.03 -15.95
C HIS A 172 -30.76 5.16 -17.16
N GLY A 173 -30.62 3.83 -17.09
CA GLY A 173 -30.97 2.89 -18.15
C GLY A 173 -32.45 2.50 -18.24
N GLN A 174 -33.29 2.88 -17.27
CA GLN A 174 -34.72 2.52 -17.23
C GLN A 174 -35.63 3.73 -16.96
N THR A 175 -35.63 4.71 -17.87
CA THR A 175 -36.72 5.69 -17.93
C THR A 175 -37.77 5.25 -18.95
N THR A 176 -38.71 4.39 -18.53
CA THR A 176 -39.98 4.25 -19.26
C THR A 176 -40.86 5.45 -18.92
N GLY A 177 -41.26 6.18 -19.96
CA GLY A 177 -41.87 7.51 -19.84
C GLY A 177 -43.19 7.53 -19.08
N ASN A 178 -43.33 8.51 -18.17
CA ASN A 178 -44.42 9.47 -18.21
C ASN A 178 -44.14 10.65 -17.27
N ALA A 179 -44.69 11.81 -17.66
CA ALA A 179 -44.21 13.14 -17.32
C ALA A 179 -44.72 13.73 -15.98
N ALA A 180 -44.00 14.81 -15.61
CA ALA A 180 -44.40 15.99 -14.84
C ALA A 180 -44.31 15.90 -13.31
N GLY A 181 -43.39 16.69 -12.72
CA GLY A 181 -43.32 16.80 -11.26
C GLY A 181 -42.34 17.76 -10.58
N ALA A 182 -41.26 18.26 -11.21
CA ALA A 182 -40.40 19.34 -10.68
C ALA A 182 -39.74 19.09 -9.27
N PRO A 183 -38.88 19.99 -8.72
CA PRO A 183 -37.45 19.67 -8.58
C PRO A 183 -36.86 19.91 -7.16
N MET A 184 -35.57 19.56 -7.02
CA MET A 184 -34.60 20.00 -5.99
C MET A 184 -34.73 19.43 -4.56
N MET A 185 -33.65 18.78 -4.10
CA MET A 185 -32.79 19.33 -3.04
C MET A 185 -31.35 18.78 -3.17
N PRO A 186 -30.37 19.66 -3.45
CA PRO A 186 -28.94 19.46 -3.20
C PRO A 186 -28.56 19.95 -1.78
N GLY A 187 -27.69 19.20 -1.09
CA GLY A 187 -27.03 19.60 0.17
C GLY A 187 -27.24 18.59 1.32
N ALA A 188 -26.31 18.35 2.25
CA ALA A 188 -25.07 19.04 2.56
C ALA A 188 -24.23 18.23 3.58
N LEU A 189 -22.91 18.53 3.62
CA LEU A 189 -21.94 18.31 4.72
C LEU A 189 -21.46 16.86 4.91
N MET A 190 -20.24 16.50 4.51
CA MET A 190 -18.99 17.01 5.11
C MET A 190 -17.94 17.39 4.08
N GLY A 191 -17.46 18.63 4.20
CA GLY A 191 -16.21 19.08 3.61
C GLY A 191 -15.12 19.16 4.68
N ALA A 192 -13.96 18.61 4.35
CA ALA A 192 -12.62 19.08 4.71
C ALA A 192 -11.64 18.22 3.88
N GLY A 193 -10.82 18.70 2.95
CA GLY A 193 -10.66 20.02 2.35
C GLY A 193 -10.00 19.82 0.97
N SER A 194 -10.30 20.71 0.04
CA SER A 194 -9.64 20.77 -1.26
C SER A 194 -8.49 21.78 -1.20
N ALA A 195 -7.29 21.31 -1.52
CA ALA A 195 -6.20 22.17 -2.01
C ALA A 195 -5.41 21.40 -3.08
N MET A 196 -5.92 21.51 -4.30
CA MET A 196 -5.21 21.60 -5.59
C MET A 196 -3.73 21.19 -5.65
N ALA A 197 -3.49 20.15 -6.45
CA ALA A 197 -2.24 19.94 -7.18
C ALA A 197 -2.05 21.05 -8.25
N ALA A 198 -0.84 21.61 -8.35
CA ALA A 198 -0.12 21.94 -9.61
C ALA A 198 1.00 22.98 -9.35
N ALA A 199 2.25 22.51 -9.26
CA ALA A 199 3.44 23.22 -9.76
C ALA A 199 4.71 22.32 -9.68
N ALA A 200 4.68 21.12 -10.28
CA ALA A 200 5.90 20.41 -10.65
C ALA A 200 6.02 20.49 -12.17
N GLY A 201 6.73 21.54 -12.64
CA GLY A 201 6.83 21.84 -14.05
C GLY A 201 7.66 23.08 -14.35
N LYS A 202 8.95 23.05 -13.99
CA LYS A 202 9.98 23.75 -14.77
C LYS A 202 11.37 23.23 -14.43
N MET A 203 11.93 22.47 -15.37
CA MET A 203 13.37 22.31 -15.54
C MET A 203 14.05 23.67 -15.50
N ARG A 204 15.14 23.78 -14.72
CA ARG A 204 16.24 24.68 -15.07
C ARG A 204 17.55 24.03 -14.64
N GLY A 205 18.33 23.63 -15.64
CA GLY A 205 19.47 22.75 -15.53
C GLY A 205 20.62 23.25 -14.65
N GLY A 206 21.25 22.28 -14.00
CA GLY A 206 22.70 22.18 -13.92
C GLY A 206 23.07 20.87 -14.60
N ASP A 207 24.12 20.87 -15.41
CA ASP A 207 24.66 19.66 -16.04
C ASP A 207 24.84 18.56 -14.99
N LEU A 208 24.07 17.47 -15.13
CA LEU A 208 24.35 16.24 -14.39
C LEU A 208 25.70 15.72 -14.90
N PRO A 209 26.69 15.43 -14.02
CA PRO A 209 27.92 14.79 -14.44
C PRO A 209 27.57 13.47 -15.12
N SER A 210 28.13 13.27 -16.32
CA SER A 210 27.96 12.06 -17.13
C SER A 210 28.17 10.82 -16.26
N ALA A 211 27.20 9.90 -16.28
CA ALA A 211 27.32 8.58 -15.65
C ALA A 211 28.69 7.99 -16.03
N THR A 212 29.52 7.74 -15.02
CA THR A 212 30.82 7.12 -15.26
C THR A 212 30.55 5.66 -15.61
N ASP A 213 31.12 5.15 -16.71
CA ASP A 213 30.86 3.79 -17.21
C ASP A 213 30.97 2.73 -16.09
N VAL A 214 29.92 1.92 -15.93
CA VAL A 214 29.93 0.76 -15.03
C VAL A 214 30.94 -0.25 -15.56
N SER A 215 31.98 -0.54 -14.78
CA SER A 215 32.99 -1.49 -15.22
C SER A 215 32.48 -2.94 -15.11
N ALA A 216 33.02 -3.85 -15.93
CA ALA A 216 32.72 -5.27 -15.80
C ALA A 216 33.08 -5.83 -14.41
N ALA A 217 34.07 -5.24 -13.73
CA ALA A 217 34.44 -5.59 -12.37
C ALA A 217 33.33 -5.21 -11.35
N ASP A 218 32.66 -4.08 -11.56
CA ASP A 218 31.55 -3.64 -10.72
C ASP A 218 30.35 -4.59 -10.84
N VAL A 219 30.01 -4.96 -12.08
CA VAL A 219 28.93 -5.93 -12.34
C VAL A 219 29.28 -7.29 -11.71
N SER A 220 30.51 -7.77 -11.87
CA SER A 220 30.96 -9.04 -11.30
C SER A 220 30.94 -9.03 -9.76
N MET A 221 31.31 -7.90 -9.14
CA MET A 221 31.22 -7.71 -7.70
C MET A 221 29.76 -7.78 -7.21
N LEU A 222 28.85 -7.05 -7.86
CA LEU A 222 27.42 -7.05 -7.51
C LEU A 222 26.79 -8.44 -7.67
N GLN A 223 27.09 -9.15 -8.75
CA GLN A 223 26.62 -10.52 -8.96
C GLN A 223 27.12 -11.47 -7.87
N THR A 224 28.43 -11.43 -7.56
CA THR A 224 29.03 -12.25 -6.52
C THR A 224 28.39 -11.96 -5.16
N ARG A 225 28.14 -10.68 -4.87
CA ARG A 225 27.52 -10.26 -3.62
C ARG A 225 26.06 -10.70 -3.51
N ALA A 226 25.28 -10.52 -4.58
CA ALA A 226 23.89 -10.98 -4.64
C ALA A 226 23.80 -12.50 -4.45
N ALA A 227 24.66 -13.27 -5.12
CA ALA A 227 24.73 -14.72 -4.96
C ALA A 227 25.12 -15.13 -3.53
N HIS A 228 26.11 -14.45 -2.94
CA HIS A 228 26.54 -14.71 -1.56
C HIS A 228 25.39 -14.48 -0.57
N LEU A 229 24.72 -13.32 -0.63
CA LEU A 229 23.60 -12.99 0.25
C LEU A 229 22.42 -13.95 0.07
N SER A 230 22.10 -14.34 -1.17
CA SER A 230 21.07 -15.36 -1.43
C SER A 230 21.45 -16.74 -0.87
N SER A 231 22.73 -17.12 -0.91
CA SER A 231 23.19 -18.42 -0.39
C SER A 231 23.18 -18.53 1.14
N MET A 232 23.17 -17.40 1.84
CA MET A 232 23.10 -17.33 3.31
C MET A 232 21.66 -17.43 3.83
N GLN A 233 20.66 -17.47 2.95
CA GLN A 233 19.28 -17.65 3.36
C GLN A 233 19.01 -19.09 3.82
N PRO A 234 18.22 -19.29 4.88
CA PRO A 234 17.77 -20.63 5.26
C PRO A 234 17.02 -21.31 4.10
N PRO A 235 17.27 -22.61 3.84
CA PRO A 235 16.69 -23.32 2.70
C PRO A 235 15.16 -23.36 2.73
N GLU A 236 14.54 -23.23 3.89
CA GLU A 236 13.08 -23.20 4.07
C GLU A 236 12.45 -21.92 3.49
N VAL A 237 13.20 -20.82 3.40
CA VAL A 237 12.68 -19.50 2.97
C VAL A 237 13.30 -19.00 1.66
N ALA A 238 14.41 -19.58 1.22
CA ALA A 238 15.11 -19.21 -0.01
C ALA A 238 14.23 -19.13 -1.28
N PRO A 239 13.17 -19.94 -1.47
CA PRO A 239 12.27 -19.80 -2.61
C PRO A 239 11.37 -18.55 -2.57
N TRP A 240 11.18 -17.96 -1.39
CA TRP A 240 10.18 -16.92 -1.12
C TRP A 240 10.79 -15.53 -0.96
N ILE A 241 12.09 -15.45 -0.64
CA ILE A 241 12.78 -14.20 -0.34
C ILE A 241 13.79 -13.90 -1.44
N ARG A 242 13.60 -12.77 -2.12
CA ARG A 242 14.48 -12.32 -3.19
C ARG A 242 15.44 -11.26 -2.67
N ILE A 243 16.70 -11.34 -3.08
CA ILE A 243 17.73 -10.35 -2.80
C ILE A 243 18.31 -9.84 -4.11
N ALA A 244 18.52 -8.53 -4.17
CA ALA A 244 19.28 -7.86 -5.20
C ALA A 244 20.33 -6.94 -4.56
N VAL A 245 21.36 -6.61 -5.31
CA VAL A 245 22.41 -5.67 -4.91
C VAL A 245 22.61 -4.68 -6.03
N GLY A 246 22.56 -3.39 -5.72
CA GLY A 246 22.77 -2.33 -6.69
C GLY A 246 23.85 -1.35 -6.27
N LEU A 247 24.30 -0.60 -7.26
CA LEU A 247 25.33 0.40 -7.18
C LEU A 247 24.74 1.75 -7.57
N GLY A 248 24.86 2.72 -6.68
CA GLY A 248 24.57 4.11 -6.94
C GLY A 248 25.84 4.95 -6.89
N GLN A 249 25.76 6.17 -7.43
CA GLN A 249 26.83 7.16 -7.36
C GLN A 249 26.29 8.52 -6.93
N ASP A 250 27.00 9.18 -6.01
CA ASP A 250 26.67 10.56 -5.62
C ASP A 250 27.27 11.60 -6.58
N HIS A 251 26.93 12.88 -6.36
CA HIS A 251 27.44 14.00 -7.16
C HIS A 251 28.95 14.22 -7.05
N ASP A 252 29.59 13.69 -6.00
CA ASP A 252 31.04 13.71 -5.79
C ASP A 252 31.73 12.49 -6.45
N GLY A 253 30.98 11.62 -7.11
CA GLY A 253 31.47 10.41 -7.76
C GLY A 253 31.69 9.22 -6.81
N ARG A 254 31.32 9.33 -5.53
CA ARG A 254 31.44 8.24 -4.55
C ARG A 254 30.38 7.18 -4.82
N ARG A 255 30.79 5.93 -4.63
CA ARG A 255 29.95 4.76 -4.91
C ARG A 255 29.27 4.26 -3.64
N VAL A 256 27.99 3.96 -3.75
CA VAL A 256 27.15 3.44 -2.67
C VAL A 256 26.59 2.10 -3.09
N VAL A 257 26.78 1.08 -2.26
CA VAL A 257 26.21 -0.26 -2.49
C VAL A 257 24.95 -0.40 -1.67
N VAL A 258 23.88 -0.83 -2.33
CA VAL A 258 22.55 -0.98 -1.73
C VAL A 258 22.09 -2.42 -1.92
N VAL A 259 21.72 -3.08 -0.82
CA VAL A 259 21.14 -4.42 -0.79
C VAL A 259 19.64 -4.31 -0.69
N GLY A 260 18.94 -4.72 -1.74
CA GLY A 260 17.47 -4.81 -1.77
C GLY A 260 17.00 -6.19 -1.33
N THR A 261 15.99 -6.25 -0.49
CA THR A 261 15.28 -7.48 -0.12
C THR A 261 13.78 -7.33 -0.39
N SER A 262 13.13 -8.42 -0.77
CA SER A 262 11.66 -8.47 -0.85
C SER A 262 10.98 -8.50 0.52
N GLU A 263 11.75 -8.61 1.60
CA GLU A 263 11.25 -8.51 2.97
C GLU A 263 10.97 -7.04 3.35
N PRO A 264 9.87 -6.75 4.07
CA PRO A 264 9.57 -5.40 4.52
C PRO A 264 10.66 -4.80 5.42
N GLY A 265 10.88 -3.49 5.30
CA GLY A 265 11.78 -2.73 6.17
C GLY A 265 13.27 -3.04 6.00
N GLY A 266 13.67 -3.66 4.89
CA GLY A 266 15.08 -4.06 4.68
C GLY A 266 15.52 -5.18 5.63
N TYR A 267 14.57 -5.97 6.15
CA TYR A 267 14.89 -7.04 7.08
C TYR A 267 15.76 -8.12 6.41
N LEU A 268 16.93 -8.36 7.01
CA LEU A 268 17.76 -9.51 6.69
C LEU A 268 17.54 -10.59 7.73
N ARG A 269 17.21 -11.79 7.27
CA ARG A 269 17.01 -12.96 8.15
C ARG A 269 18.33 -13.29 8.86
N PRO A 270 18.28 -13.84 10.10
CA PRO A 270 19.46 -14.24 10.84
C PRO A 270 20.40 -15.11 10.00
N GLY A 271 21.68 -14.75 9.96
CA GLY A 271 22.69 -15.40 9.12
C GLY A 271 23.02 -14.65 7.82
N THR A 272 22.15 -13.73 7.37
CA THR A 272 22.46 -12.81 6.27
C THR A 272 23.00 -11.50 6.82
N VAL A 273 24.28 -11.21 6.56
CA VAL A 273 24.98 -10.06 7.13
C VAL A 273 25.42 -9.11 6.02
N PRO A 274 25.00 -7.83 6.05
CA PRO A 274 25.48 -6.82 5.11
C PRO A 274 26.91 -6.40 5.48
N GLU A 275 27.69 -5.95 4.50
CA GLU A 275 28.99 -5.33 4.78
C GLU A 275 28.81 -3.97 5.46
N PRO A 276 29.81 -3.47 6.22
CA PRO A 276 29.70 -2.19 6.93
C PRO A 276 29.40 -0.96 6.06
N ASN A 277 29.64 -1.05 4.75
CA ASN A 277 29.42 0.01 3.76
C ASN A 277 28.19 -0.24 2.87
N GLU A 278 27.40 -1.27 3.17
CA GLU A 278 26.18 -1.60 2.45
C GLU A 278 24.96 -1.03 3.17
N VAL A 279 24.05 -0.44 2.39
CA VAL A 279 22.74 -0.03 2.91
C VAL A 279 21.72 -1.09 2.56
N VAL A 280 20.92 -1.52 3.53
CA VAL A 280 19.86 -2.49 3.30
C VAL A 280 18.52 -1.79 3.18
N VAL A 281 17.75 -2.17 2.17
CA VAL A 281 16.43 -1.60 1.85
C VAL A 281 15.44 -2.70 1.50
N GLY A 282 14.18 -2.49 1.83
CA GLY A 282 13.10 -3.42 1.51
C GLY A 282 11.75 -2.84 1.90
N ASP A 283 10.74 -3.07 1.08
CA ASP A 283 9.38 -2.53 1.27
C ASP A 283 8.29 -3.56 0.90
N GLY A 284 8.66 -4.82 0.71
CA GLY A 284 7.74 -5.88 0.27
C GLY A 284 7.57 -6.02 -1.25
N ARG A 285 8.14 -5.12 -2.07
CA ARG A 285 8.11 -5.18 -3.54
C ARG A 285 9.36 -5.88 -4.11
N SER A 286 9.56 -5.77 -5.43
CA SER A 286 10.73 -6.33 -6.11
C SER A 286 12.00 -5.66 -5.59
N PRO A 287 12.99 -6.42 -5.09
CA PRO A 287 14.19 -5.84 -4.46
C PRO A 287 14.97 -4.91 -5.39
N GLU A 288 14.92 -5.15 -6.70
CA GLU A 288 15.55 -4.31 -7.72
C GLU A 288 14.92 -2.91 -7.80
N LEU A 289 13.59 -2.82 -7.69
CA LEU A 289 12.87 -1.54 -7.75
C LEU A 289 13.08 -0.73 -6.46
N VAL A 290 13.09 -1.39 -5.31
CA VAL A 290 13.35 -0.73 -4.03
C VAL A 290 14.72 -0.08 -4.01
N ILE A 291 15.73 -0.73 -4.61
CA ILE A 291 17.07 -0.15 -4.74
C ILE A 291 17.03 1.13 -5.58
N VAL A 292 16.37 1.10 -6.74
CA VAL A 292 16.29 2.27 -7.62
C VAL A 292 15.54 3.41 -6.94
N ASP A 293 14.42 3.12 -6.27
CA ASP A 293 13.65 4.12 -5.53
C ASP A 293 14.46 4.72 -4.38
N TYR A 294 15.22 3.91 -3.65
CA TYR A 294 16.12 4.38 -2.59
C TYR A 294 17.20 5.33 -3.10
N LEU A 295 17.81 4.99 -4.24
CA LEU A 295 18.87 5.79 -4.87
C LEU A 295 18.30 7.12 -5.38
N ALA A 296 17.16 7.06 -6.09
CA ALA A 296 16.47 8.24 -6.59
C ALA A 296 16.04 9.19 -5.45
N ALA A 297 15.52 8.65 -4.34
CA ALA A 297 15.11 9.44 -3.18
C ALA A 297 16.27 10.16 -2.45
N ARG A 298 17.53 9.81 -2.76
CA ARG A 298 18.74 10.39 -2.16
C ARG A 298 19.59 11.16 -3.16
N ASP A 299 19.02 11.52 -4.31
CA ASP A 299 19.71 12.20 -5.40
C ASP A 299 20.98 11.45 -5.86
N LEU A 300 20.97 10.11 -5.74
CA LEU A 300 22.03 9.23 -6.22
C LEU A 300 21.66 8.72 -7.62
N VAL A 301 22.64 8.70 -8.52
CA VAL A 301 22.47 8.15 -9.86
C VAL A 301 22.55 6.62 -9.77
N PRO A 302 21.48 5.89 -10.13
CA PRO A 302 21.52 4.43 -10.17
C PRO A 302 22.36 3.97 -11.37
N LEU A 303 23.37 3.15 -11.11
CA LEU A 303 24.32 2.70 -12.13
C LEU A 303 24.05 1.26 -12.57
N ALA A 304 23.93 0.34 -11.62
CA ALA A 304 23.72 -1.07 -11.89
C ALA A 304 22.93 -1.78 -10.79
N VAL A 305 22.18 -2.82 -11.15
CA VAL A 305 21.48 -3.70 -10.21
C VAL A 305 21.65 -5.15 -10.66
N CYS A 306 22.09 -6.01 -9.74
CA CYS A 306 22.23 -7.44 -9.96
C CYS A 306 21.43 -8.25 -8.94
N ALA A 307 20.84 -9.35 -9.38
CA ALA A 307 20.08 -10.25 -8.52
C ALA A 307 20.48 -11.71 -8.80
N ALA A 308 20.45 -12.54 -7.77
CA ALA A 308 20.73 -13.98 -7.91
C ALA A 308 19.61 -14.68 -8.70
N THR A 309 18.36 -14.20 -8.56
CA THR A 309 17.21 -14.64 -9.36
C THR A 309 16.89 -13.58 -10.41
N PRO A 310 16.69 -13.96 -11.69
CA PRO A 310 16.35 -12.99 -12.73
C PRO A 310 15.08 -12.17 -12.40
N PRO A 311 15.10 -10.83 -12.58
CA PRO A 311 13.91 -10.02 -12.43
C PRO A 311 12.85 -10.37 -13.48
N THR A 312 11.58 -10.14 -13.15
CA THR A 312 10.47 -10.33 -14.08
C THR A 312 10.62 -9.40 -15.29
N PRO A 313 10.01 -9.72 -16.45
CA PRO A 313 10.12 -8.88 -17.65
C PRO A 313 9.66 -7.43 -17.43
N GLU A 314 8.64 -7.23 -16.61
CA GLU A 314 8.11 -5.91 -16.25
C GLU A 314 9.13 -5.09 -15.45
N VAL A 315 9.73 -5.67 -14.41
CA VAL A 315 10.79 -5.03 -13.61
C VAL A 315 12.00 -4.70 -14.48
N ARG A 316 12.37 -5.60 -15.40
CA ARG A 316 13.49 -5.38 -16.33
C ARG A 316 13.24 -4.21 -17.28
N SER A 317 12.00 -4.05 -17.77
CA SER A 317 11.61 -2.89 -18.58
C SER A 317 11.79 -1.60 -17.79
N GLN A 318 11.30 -1.55 -16.55
CA GLN A 318 11.38 -0.37 -15.69
C GLN A 318 12.84 0.01 -15.35
N LEU A 319 13.71 -0.98 -15.12
CA LEU A 319 15.14 -0.75 -14.91
C LEU A 319 15.84 -0.19 -16.16
N THR A 320 15.43 -0.66 -17.34
CA THR A 320 15.96 -0.18 -18.63
C THR A 320 15.53 1.27 -18.87
N ASP A 321 14.26 1.61 -18.59
CA ASP A 321 13.73 2.97 -18.71
C ASP A 321 14.42 3.94 -17.72
N ALA A 322 14.86 3.43 -16.57
CA ALA A 322 15.65 4.17 -15.59
C ALA A 322 17.15 4.29 -15.95
N GLY A 323 17.60 3.71 -17.07
CA GLY A 323 18.99 3.75 -17.52
C GLY A 323 19.95 2.87 -16.70
N VAL A 324 19.43 1.88 -15.97
CA VAL A 324 20.20 1.05 -15.04
C VAL A 324 20.76 -0.18 -15.74
N THR A 325 22.05 -0.47 -15.54
CA THR A 325 22.66 -1.71 -16.05
C THR A 325 22.18 -2.91 -15.23
N THR A 326 21.50 -3.88 -15.86
CA THR A 326 21.00 -5.08 -15.17
C THR A 326 21.75 -6.33 -15.55
N SER A 327 22.04 -7.20 -14.59
CA SER A 327 22.50 -8.56 -14.86
C SER A 327 21.94 -9.56 -13.84
N SER A 328 21.59 -10.76 -14.30
CA SER A 328 21.10 -11.86 -13.45
C SER A 328 21.94 -13.10 -13.65
N GLY A 329 22.14 -13.88 -12.59
CA GLY A 329 23.07 -15.02 -12.53
C GLY A 329 22.76 -16.25 -13.39
N ASP A 330 22.06 -16.12 -14.52
CA ASP A 330 21.75 -17.24 -15.42
C ASP A 330 22.16 -16.93 -16.88
N GLU A 331 23.44 -16.60 -17.08
CA GLU A 331 24.11 -16.75 -18.38
C GLU A 331 25.21 -17.81 -18.25
N GLY A 332 24.78 -19.07 -18.26
CA GLY A 332 25.65 -20.25 -18.30
C GLY A 332 24.84 -21.53 -18.20
N THR A 333 24.16 -21.98 -19.26
CA THR A 333 24.79 -22.87 -20.25
C THR A 333 23.90 -22.98 -21.48
N GLY A 334 24.33 -22.34 -22.57
CA GLY A 334 23.68 -22.45 -23.87
C GLY A 334 24.61 -22.16 -25.04
N GLN A 335 25.93 -22.27 -24.85
CA GLN A 335 26.88 -22.32 -25.96
C GLN A 335 27.11 -23.78 -26.32
N GLY A 336 26.18 -24.32 -27.10
CA GLY A 336 26.39 -25.54 -27.86
C GLY A 336 27.22 -25.19 -29.09
N ASP A 337 28.52 -25.41 -29.01
CA ASP A 337 29.36 -25.64 -30.19
C ASP A 337 28.73 -26.80 -30.99
N GLY A 338 28.27 -26.48 -32.19
CA GLY A 338 27.84 -27.43 -33.21
C GLY A 338 28.41 -26.98 -34.54
N GLN A 339 29.42 -27.72 -35.00
CA GLN A 339 30.14 -27.61 -36.27
C GLN A 339 29.25 -27.41 -37.50
#